data_AF-A0A1G1TA21-F1
#
_entry.id   AF-A0A1G1TA21-F1
#
_cell.length_a   1.000
_cell.length_b   1.000
_cell.length_c   1.000
_cell.angle_alpha   90.00
_cell.angle_beta   90.00
_cell.angle_gamma   90.00
#
_symmetry.space_group_name_H-M   'P 1'
#
loop_
_entity.id
_entity.type
_entity.pdbx_description
1 polymer ?
#
loop_
_entity_poly.entity_id
_entity_poly.type
_entity_poly.pdbx_seq_one_letter_code
_entity_poly.pdbx_strand_id
1 'polypeptide(L)'
;MAEIDPAFSSAKPERAKAAELVQLIVFRLGDEDYGIRIEQVKEVTVTPEVARMPKTPPFIKGIANLRGDIIAIIDLEERFRLRPAAGPCPNAATRWRWKPLTTRWA
;
A
#
# COMPACT_ATOMS: atom_id res chain seq x y z
N MET A 1 -17.24 70.76 -7.09
CA MET A 1 -18.28 69.87 -7.65
C MET A 1 -17.65 69.25 -8.90
N ALA A 2 -17.07 68.06 -8.91
CA ALA A 2 -17.23 66.86 -8.08
C ALA A 2 -15.94 66.45 -7.32
N GLU A 3 -16.11 65.47 -6.44
CA GLU A 3 -15.25 65.07 -5.32
C GLU A 3 -14.02 64.23 -5.68
N ILE A 4 -13.12 64.19 -4.70
CA ILE A 4 -11.93 63.38 -4.55
C ILE A 4 -12.39 61.96 -4.16
N ASP A 5 -11.80 60.89 -4.72
CA ASP A 5 -11.24 59.75 -3.98
C ASP A 5 -10.82 58.58 -4.91
N PRO A 6 -9.53 58.17 -4.91
CA PRO A 6 -9.07 56.94 -5.54
C PRO A 6 -9.35 55.76 -4.61
N ALA A 7 -10.60 55.30 -4.56
CA ALA A 7 -10.95 54.07 -3.86
C ALA A 7 -10.63 52.84 -4.74
N PHE A 8 -9.34 52.55 -4.95
CA PHE A 8 -8.90 51.15 -5.06
C PHE A 8 -8.99 50.54 -3.67
N SER A 9 -10.23 50.28 -3.26
CA SER A 9 -10.59 49.61 -2.03
C SER A 9 -9.97 48.22 -2.06
N SER A 10 -8.85 48.09 -1.35
CA SER A 10 -8.61 47.05 -0.37
C SER A 10 -9.45 45.78 -0.54
N ALA A 11 -8.96 44.88 -1.39
CA ALA A 11 -9.08 43.45 -1.13
C ALA A 11 -7.66 42.89 -1.04
N LYS A 12 -6.93 43.34 -0.01
CA LYS A 12 -5.86 42.55 0.60
C LYS A 12 -6.49 41.16 0.81
N PRO A 13 -5.99 40.07 0.18
CA PRO A 13 -6.55 38.76 0.44
C PRO A 13 -6.29 38.50 1.92
N GLU A 14 -7.37 38.69 2.68
CA GLU A 14 -7.48 38.38 4.08
C GLU A 14 -7.13 36.91 4.20
N ARG A 15 -5.94 36.65 4.76
CA ARG A 15 -5.40 35.35 5.18
C ARG A 15 -6.35 34.21 4.83
N ALA A 16 -6.22 33.66 3.62
CA ALA A 16 -6.57 32.26 3.43
C ALA A 16 -5.78 31.54 4.53
N LYS A 17 -6.48 31.08 5.57
CA LYS A 17 -5.97 30.26 6.67
C LYS A 17 -4.87 29.41 6.07
N ALA A 18 -3.62 29.65 6.47
CA ALA A 18 -2.46 28.99 5.87
C ALA A 18 -2.82 27.51 5.79
N ALA A 19 -3.13 27.04 4.57
CA ALA A 19 -3.58 25.69 4.37
C ALA A 19 -2.40 24.86 4.86
N GLU A 20 -2.57 24.17 5.98
CA GLU A 20 -1.51 23.34 6.55
C GLU A 20 -1.10 22.38 5.44
N LEU A 21 0.08 22.62 4.86
CA LEU A 21 0.59 21.83 3.75
C LEU A 21 0.98 20.47 4.34
N VAL A 22 0.08 19.50 4.24
CA VAL A 22 0.31 18.15 4.75
C VAL A 22 1.23 17.41 3.77
N GLN A 23 2.43 17.09 4.23
CA GLN A 23 3.37 16.27 3.47
C GLN A 23 3.05 14.78 3.67
N LEU A 24 2.83 14.08 2.56
CA LEU A 24 2.42 12.68 2.53
C LEU A 24 3.43 11.87 1.71
N ILE A 25 3.76 10.69 2.20
CA ILE A 25 4.46 9.66 1.42
C ILE A 25 3.38 8.73 0.88
N VAL A 26 3.33 8.61 -0.44
CA VAL A 26 2.41 7.71 -1.14
C VAL A 26 3.19 6.46 -1.57
N PHE A 27 2.66 5.30 -1.25
CA PHE A 27 3.22 4.01 -1.64
C PHE A 27 2.11 3.07 -2.08
N ARG A 28 2.46 2.10 -2.93
CA ARG A 28 1.53 1.11 -3.44
C ARG A 28 1.55 -0.14 -2.56
N LEU A 29 0.37 -0.69 -2.30
CA LEU A 29 0.19 -1.96 -1.60
C LEU A 29 -0.84 -2.80 -2.36
N GLY A 30 -0.42 -3.94 -2.92
CA GLY A 30 -1.23 -4.66 -3.89
C GLY A 30 -1.63 -3.76 -5.08
N ASP A 31 -2.94 -3.60 -5.29
CA ASP A 31 -3.53 -2.78 -6.36
C ASP A 31 -4.00 -1.38 -5.91
N GLU A 32 -3.74 -1.01 -4.65
CA GLU A 32 -4.19 0.26 -4.06
C GLU A 32 -3.01 1.18 -3.66
N ASP A 33 -3.22 2.49 -3.75
CA ASP A 33 -2.25 3.50 -3.32
C ASP A 33 -2.62 4.02 -1.92
N TYR A 34 -1.67 3.90 -0.99
CA TYR A 34 -1.81 4.32 0.42
C TYR A 34 -0.92 5.52 0.72
N GLY A 35 -1.38 6.39 1.62
CA GLY A 35 -0.67 7.60 2.03
C GLY A 35 -0.44 7.65 3.54
N ILE A 36 0.79 7.96 3.96
CA ILE A 36 1.14 8.23 5.37
C ILE A 36 1.73 9.63 5.51
N ARG A 37 1.41 10.32 6.60
CA ARG A 37 2.01 11.63 6.90
C ARG A 37 3.50 11.47 7.17
N ILE A 38 4.31 12.36 6.60
CA ILE A 38 5.77 12.31 6.73
C ILE A 38 6.22 12.35 8.20
N GLU A 39 5.49 13.06 9.05
CA GLU A 39 5.77 13.20 10.49
C GLU A 39 5.73 11.87 11.25
N GLN A 40 5.00 10.87 10.72
CA GLN A 40 4.87 9.54 11.33
C GLN A 40 5.91 8.54 10.79
N VAL A 41 6.66 8.92 9.75
CA VAL A 41 7.66 8.06 9.11
C VAL A 41 9.04 8.40 9.68
N LYS A 42 9.65 7.42 10.36
CA LYS A 42 11.01 7.58 10.88
C LYS A 42 12.05 7.54 9.75
N GLU A 43 11.94 6.55 8.88
CA GLU A 43 12.83 6.36 7.73
C GLU A 43 12.22 5.40 6.72
N VAL A 44 12.72 5.46 5.47
CA VAL A 44 12.40 4.52 4.40
C VAL A 44 13.67 3.75 4.07
N THR A 45 13.70 2.49 4.47
CA THR A 45 14.86 1.60 4.32
C THR A 45 14.42 0.29 3.67
N VAL A 46 15.34 -0.36 2.95
CA VAL A 46 15.11 -1.70 2.40
C VAL A 46 15.01 -2.70 3.55
N THR A 47 14.09 -3.67 3.46
CA THR A 47 13.89 -4.65 4.52
C THR A 47 15.20 -5.36 4.88
N PRO A 48 15.72 -5.20 6.11
CA PRO A 48 16.91 -5.89 6.58
C PRO A 48 16.63 -7.38 6.85
N GLU A 49 17.65 -8.13 7.24
CA GLU A 49 17.49 -9.54 7.60
C GLU A 49 16.51 -9.70 8.77
N VAL A 50 15.45 -10.47 8.54
CA VAL A 50 14.37 -10.67 9.52
C VAL A 50 14.59 -11.95 10.28
N ALA A 51 14.78 -11.84 11.59
CA ALA A 51 14.78 -12.98 12.51
C ALA A 51 13.34 -13.42 12.78
N ARG A 52 13.02 -14.69 12.46
CA ARG A 52 11.68 -15.24 12.67
C ARG A 52 11.37 -15.38 14.15
N MET A 53 10.21 -14.87 14.56
CA MET A 53 9.71 -14.98 15.92
C MET A 53 8.71 -16.14 16.04
N PRO A 54 8.96 -17.15 16.89
CA PRO A 54 8.04 -18.27 17.08
C PRO A 54 6.74 -17.83 17.78
N LYS A 55 5.62 -18.51 17.48
CA LYS A 55 4.27 -18.24 18.04
C LYS A 55 3.66 -16.88 17.68
N THR A 56 4.05 -16.32 16.55
CA THR A 56 3.56 -15.01 16.10
C THR A 56 2.46 -15.16 15.04
N PRO A 57 1.43 -14.29 15.01
CA PRO A 57 0.46 -14.28 13.92
C PRO A 57 1.10 -14.17 12.54
N PRO A 58 0.46 -14.69 11.46
CA PRO A 58 1.06 -14.77 10.13
C PRO A 58 1.48 -13.42 9.56
N PHE A 59 0.76 -12.34 9.90
CA PHE A 59 1.07 -10.98 9.43
C PHE A 59 2.38 -10.39 9.99
N ILE A 60 3.00 -11.02 11.00
CA ILE A 60 4.28 -10.58 11.54
C ILE A 60 5.38 -11.47 10.97
N LYS A 61 6.23 -10.91 10.10
CA LYS A 61 7.37 -11.63 9.52
C LYS A 61 8.43 -11.96 10.56
N GLY A 62 8.56 -11.14 11.59
CA GLY A 62 9.48 -11.34 12.71
C GLY A 62 9.98 -10.04 13.29
N ILE A 63 11.22 -10.06 13.76
CA ILE A 63 11.94 -8.89 14.25
C ILE A 63 13.18 -8.64 13.40
N ALA A 64 13.61 -7.40 13.28
CA ALA A 64 14.86 -7.05 12.65
C ALA A 64 15.63 -6.03 13.49
N ASN A 65 16.94 -5.99 13.29
CA ASN A 65 17.79 -5.02 13.92
C ASN A 65 18.01 -3.85 12.95
N LEU A 66 17.60 -2.65 13.35
CA LEU A 66 17.84 -1.44 12.61
C LEU A 66 18.76 -0.53 13.43
N ARG A 67 20.05 -0.49 13.06
CA ARG A 67 21.08 0.34 13.73
C ARG A 67 21.19 0.14 15.26
N GLY A 68 20.85 -1.03 15.77
CA GLY A 68 20.84 -1.34 17.21
C GLY A 68 19.44 -1.34 17.84
N ASP A 69 18.43 -0.82 17.14
CA ASP A 69 17.03 -0.87 17.57
C ASP A 69 16.36 -2.16 17.08
N ILE A 70 15.77 -2.91 18.02
CA ILE A 70 14.98 -4.09 17.69
C ILE A 70 13.58 -3.64 17.29
N ILE A 71 13.26 -3.79 16.00
CA ILE A 71 11.97 -3.41 15.42
C ILE A 71 11.20 -4.65 14.96
N ALA A 72 9.88 -4.64 15.11
CA ALA A 72 9.02 -5.69 14.57
C ALA A 72 8.69 -5.39 13.09
N ILE A 73 8.79 -6.42 12.25
CA ILE A 73 8.48 -6.32 10.82
C ILE A 73 7.10 -6.93 10.57
N ILE A 74 6.17 -6.10 10.10
CA ILE A 74 4.79 -6.47 9.78
C ILE A 74 4.61 -6.44 8.26
N ASP A 75 4.02 -7.49 7.71
CA ASP A 75 3.59 -7.52 6.31
C ASP A 75 2.22 -6.83 6.18
N LEU A 76 2.20 -5.67 5.53
CA LEU A 76 0.98 -4.88 5.38
C LEU A 76 -0.01 -5.52 4.39
N GLU A 77 0.46 -6.25 3.37
CA GLU A 77 -0.43 -6.92 2.41
C GLU A 77 -1.23 -8.03 3.09
N GLU A 78 -0.56 -8.83 3.93
CA GLU A 78 -1.22 -9.85 4.75
C GLU A 78 -2.11 -9.22 5.82
N ARG A 79 -1.68 -8.08 6.40
CA ARG A 79 -2.46 -7.38 7.43
C ARG A 79 -3.77 -6.82 6.91
N PHE A 80 -3.74 -6.21 5.72
CA PHE A 80 -4.92 -5.66 5.05
C PHE A 80 -5.66 -6.69 4.17
N ARG A 81 -5.14 -7.93 4.09
CA ARG A 81 -5.70 -9.03 3.28
C ARG A 81 -5.80 -8.67 1.79
N LEU A 82 -4.85 -7.88 1.30
CA LEU A 82 -4.79 -7.41 -0.08
C LEU A 82 -4.17 -8.43 -1.03
N ARG A 83 -3.51 -9.46 -0.51
CA ARG A 83 -3.11 -10.61 -1.32
C ARG A 83 -4.40 -11.35 -1.69
N PRO A 84 -4.91 -11.26 -2.95
CA PRO A 84 -5.94 -12.18 -3.35
C PRO A 84 -5.37 -13.57 -3.12
N ALA A 85 -6.15 -14.46 -2.51
CA ALA A 85 -5.82 -15.86 -2.60
C ALA A 85 -5.59 -16.10 -4.08
N ALA A 86 -4.35 -16.40 -4.47
CA ALA A 86 -4.07 -17.01 -5.75
C ALA A 86 -4.75 -18.37 -5.66
N GLY A 87 -6.08 -18.36 -5.81
CA GLY A 87 -6.86 -19.54 -6.04
C GLY A 87 -6.23 -20.15 -7.28
N PRO A 88 -5.88 -21.44 -7.26
CA PRO A 88 -5.48 -22.10 -8.48
C PRO A 88 -6.57 -21.79 -9.51
N CYS A 89 -6.18 -21.32 -10.69
CA CYS A 89 -7.11 -21.11 -11.78
C CYS A 89 -8.01 -22.36 -11.87
N PRO A 90 -9.36 -22.25 -11.79
CA PRO A 90 -10.25 -23.42 -11.79
C PRO A 90 -10.25 -24.19 -13.13
N ASN A 91 -9.34 -23.89 -14.05
CA ASN A 91 -9.27 -24.45 -15.39
C ASN A 91 -7.84 -24.44 -15.96
N ALA A 92 -6.84 -24.86 -15.18
CA ALA A 92 -5.60 -25.34 -15.79
C ALA A 92 -5.71 -26.87 -15.90
N ALA A 93 -5.92 -27.33 -17.13
CA ALA A 93 -6.02 -28.73 -17.55
C ALA A 93 -7.41 -29.40 -17.40
N THR A 94 -8.35 -28.89 -18.21
CA THR A 94 -9.30 -29.74 -18.94
C THR A 94 -8.57 -30.92 -19.60
N ARG A 95 -8.45 -32.03 -18.86
CA ARG A 95 -8.09 -33.35 -19.37
C ARG A 95 -9.30 -33.89 -20.13
N TRP A 96 -9.57 -33.33 -21.31
CA TRP A 96 -10.39 -33.97 -22.32
C TRP A 96 -9.64 -35.23 -22.76
N ARG A 97 -9.87 -36.34 -22.07
CA ARG A 97 -9.48 -37.66 -22.55
C ARG A 97 -10.42 -38.00 -23.69
N TRP A 98 -10.07 -37.60 -24.91
CA TRP A 98 -10.70 -38.10 -26.13
C TRP A 98 -10.59 -39.64 -26.06
N LYS A 99 -11.70 -40.35 -25.91
CA LYS A 99 -11.75 -41.77 -26.26
C LYS A 99 -11.98 -41.82 -27.77
N PRO A 100 -11.01 -42.23 -28.60
CA PRO A 100 -11.38 -42.83 -29.86
C PRO A 100 -12.06 -44.17 -29.54
N LEU A 101 -13.39 -44.20 -29.71
CA LEU A 101 -14.13 -45.43 -29.97
C LEU A 101 -13.64 -45.97 -31.32
N THR A 102 -12.55 -46.73 -31.37
CA THR A 102 -12.31 -47.72 -32.44
C THR A 102 -11.29 -48.76 -31.96
N THR A 103 -11.53 -50.02 -32.38
CA THR A 103 -10.65 -51.20 -32.27
C THR A 103 -10.81 -51.99 -30.97
N ARG A 104 -11.25 -53.25 -30.95
CA ARG A 104 -11.58 -54.23 -32.00
C ARG A 104 -12.50 -55.27 -31.37
N TRP A 105 -13.46 -55.79 -32.13
CA TRP A 105 -14.02 -57.10 -31.86
C TRP A 105 -12.89 -58.14 -31.85
N ALA A 106 -12.94 -59.02 -30.87
CA ALA A 106 -12.51 -60.42 -30.93
C ALA A 106 -13.51 -61.22 -30.11
#